data_AF-A0A5C7QXP7-F1
#
_entry.id   AF-A0A5C7QXP7-F1
#
_cell.length_a   1.000
_cell.length_b   1.000
_cell.length_c   1.000
_cell.angle_alpha   90.00
_cell.angle_beta   90.00
_cell.angle_gamma   90.00
#
_symmetry.space_group_name_H-M   'P 1'
#
loop_
_entity.id
_entity.type
_entity.pdbx_description
1 polymer ?
#
loop_
_entity_poly.entity_id
_entity_poly.type
_entity_poly.pdbx_seq_one_letter_code
_entity_poly.pdbx_strand_id
1 'polypeptide(L)'
;MRGRFITFEGIDGAGKSTHLDWFADALRARGATVLRTREPGGSPLAERLRALLLSEAMSITTEILLMFAARQDHLDTVVGP
;
A
#
# COMPACT_ATOMS: atom_id res chain seq x y z
N MET A 1 -14.35 -9.16 16.15
CA MET A 1 -14.87 -9.02 14.78
C MET A 1 -13.72 -9.19 13.80
N ARG A 2 -13.93 -9.76 12.61
CA ARG A 2 -12.89 -9.83 11.57
C ARG A 2 -12.95 -8.60 10.68
N GLY A 3 -11.81 -7.95 10.43
CA GLY A 3 -11.69 -6.87 9.45
C GLY A 3 -11.84 -7.38 8.02
N ARG A 4 -11.92 -6.45 7.06
CA ARG A 4 -11.84 -6.76 5.62
C ARG A 4 -10.61 -6.08 5.04
N PHE A 5 -9.83 -6.83 4.27
CA PHE A 5 -8.72 -6.30 3.50
C PHE A 5 -9.14 -6.16 2.04
N ILE A 6 -9.10 -4.92 1.51
CA ILE A 6 -9.58 -4.56 0.17
C ILE A 6 -8.44 -3.85 -0.54
N THR A 7 -8.06 -4.34 -1.72
CA THR A 7 -7.03 -3.73 -2.56
C THR A 7 -7.65 -3.01 -3.76
N PHE A 8 -6.98 -1.97 -4.24
CA PHE A 8 -7.35 -1.21 -5.44
C PHE A 8 -6.20 -1.28 -6.43
N GLU A 9 -6.39 -2.04 -7.51
CA GLU A 9 -5.37 -2.32 -8.52
C GLU A 9 -5.67 -1.64 -9.86
N GLY A 10 -4.63 -1.49 -10.69
CA GLY A 10 -4.74 -0.89 -12.02
C GLY A 10 -3.46 -0.15 -12.44
N ILE A 11 -3.39 0.24 -13.71
CA ILE A 11 -2.26 0.99 -14.25
C ILE A 11 -2.16 2.40 -13.65
N ASP A 12 -1.02 3.06 -13.84
CA ASP A 12 -0.86 4.46 -13.45
C ASP A 12 -1.83 5.36 -14.21
N GLY A 13 -2.37 6.36 -13.50
CA GLY A 13 -3.42 7.23 -14.04
C GLY A 13 -4.84 6.62 -14.04
N ALA A 14 -5.04 5.36 -13.66
CA ALA A 14 -6.38 4.73 -13.63
C ALA A 14 -7.34 5.28 -12.54
N GLY A 15 -6.96 6.32 -11.80
CA GLY A 15 -7.79 6.92 -10.76
C GLY A 15 -7.86 6.12 -9.44
N LYS A 16 -6.93 5.18 -9.20
CA LYS A 16 -6.91 4.34 -7.99
C LYS A 16 -6.99 5.14 -6.69
N SER A 17 -6.14 6.15 -6.54
CA SER A 17 -6.09 6.98 -5.33
C SER A 17 -7.40 7.76 -5.13
N THR A 18 -7.97 8.30 -6.20
CA THR A 18 -9.26 9.03 -6.16
C THR A 18 -10.40 8.12 -5.71
N HIS A 19 -10.51 6.93 -6.31
CA HIS A 19 -11.55 5.96 -5.94
C HIS A 19 -11.36 5.40 -4.53
N LEU A 20 -10.11 5.18 -4.12
CA LEU A 20 -9.80 4.75 -2.76
C LEU A 20 -10.27 5.77 -1.73
N ASP A 21 -9.99 7.05 -1.95
CA ASP A 21 -10.37 8.12 -1.03
C ASP A 21 -11.89 8.26 -0.94
N TRP A 22 -12.58 8.29 -2.09
CA TRP A 22 -14.04 8.26 -2.14
C TRP A 22 -14.64 7.06 -1.39
N PHE A 23 -14.10 5.85 -1.61
CA PHE A 23 -14.60 4.63 -1.00
C PHE A 23 -14.37 4.60 0.52
N ALA A 24 -13.18 5.03 0.96
CA ALA A 24 -12.84 5.12 2.37
C ALA A 24 -13.78 6.09 3.11
N ASP A 25 -14.07 7.24 2.51
CA ASP A 25 -14.97 8.23 3.11
C ASP A 25 -16.42 7.74 3.13
N ALA A 26 -16.87 7.04 2.09
CA ALA A 26 -18.19 6.42 2.05
C ALA A 26 -18.39 5.33 3.12
N LEU A 27 -17.31 4.64 3.52
CA LEU A 27 -17.32 3.68 4.62
C LEU A 27 -17.29 4.37 5.99
N ARG A 28 -16.46 5.41 6.16
CA ARG A 28 -16.40 6.22 7.39
C ARG A 28 -17.75 6.88 7.67
N ALA A 29 -18.43 7.40 6.65
CA ALA A 29 -19.78 7.97 6.77
C ALA A 29 -20.84 6.96 7.23
N ARG A 30 -20.58 5.66 7.07
CA ARG A 30 -21.41 4.55 7.57
C ARG A 30 -20.99 4.05 8.95
N GLY A 31 -20.07 4.74 9.62
CA GLY A 31 -19.57 4.38 10.96
C GLY A 31 -18.48 3.31 10.96
N ALA A 32 -17.87 2.98 9.83
CA ALA A 32 -16.77 2.03 9.78
C ALA A 32 -15.42 2.69 10.13
N THR A 33 -14.60 2.00 10.91
CA THR A 33 -13.18 2.35 11.07
C THR A 33 -12.42 1.93 9.81
N VAL A 34 -11.72 2.87 9.17
CA VAL A 34 -10.99 2.63 7.91
C VAL A 34 -9.53 3.01 8.06
N LEU A 35 -8.67 2.01 8.01
CA LEU A 35 -7.23 2.17 7.80
C LEU A 35 -6.95 2.22 6.30
N ARG A 36 -6.33 3.32 5.85
CA ARG A 36 -5.84 3.48 4.48
C ARG A 36 -4.33 3.29 4.49
N THR A 37 -3.83 2.57 3.48
CA THR A 37 -2.39 2.39 3.24
C THR A 37 -2.12 2.15 1.74
N ARG A 38 -0.86 1.98 1.35
CA ARG A 38 -0.42 1.77 -0.05
C ARG A 38 0.85 0.92 -0.13
N GLU A 39 1.08 0.32 -1.30
CA GLU A 39 2.34 -0.34 -1.63
C GLU A 39 2.92 0.16 -2.97
N PRO A 40 4.25 0.11 -3.17
CA PRO A 40 5.26 -0.01 -2.12
C PRO A 40 5.22 1.23 -1.21
N GLY A 41 5.36 1.03 0.10
CA GLY A 41 5.18 2.07 1.12
C GLY A 41 4.32 1.59 2.30
N GLY A 42 3.71 2.55 3.01
CA GLY A 42 2.75 2.25 4.09
C GLY A 42 3.35 2.17 5.49
N SER A 43 4.65 1.92 5.62
CA SER A 43 5.40 1.93 6.88
C SER A 43 6.72 2.72 6.76
N PRO A 44 7.39 3.11 7.86
CA PRO A 44 8.63 3.87 7.79
C PRO A 44 9.76 3.18 7.00
N LEU A 45 9.90 1.84 7.10
CA LEU A 45 10.89 1.11 6.32
C LEU A 45 10.43 0.94 4.87
N ALA A 46 9.18 0.57 4.62
CA ALA A 46 8.66 0.42 3.26
C ALA A 46 8.69 1.73 2.45
N GLU A 47 8.52 2.90 3.08
CA GLU A 47 8.68 4.20 2.40
C GLU A 47 10.14 4.50 2.03
N ARG A 48 11.12 4.05 2.82
CA ARG A 48 12.56 4.14 2.43
C ARG A 48 12.87 3.21 1.26
N LEU A 49 12.34 1.98 1.28
CA LEU A 49 12.51 1.04 0.18
C LEU A 49 11.82 1.53 -1.10
N ARG A 50 10.64 2.14 -0.98
CA ARG A 50 9.96 2.83 -2.09
C ARG A 50 10.85 3.91 -2.71
N ALA A 51 11.53 4.72 -1.89
CA ALA A 51 12.40 5.77 -2.42
C ALA A 51 13.50 5.19 -3.31
N LEU A 52 14.16 4.10 -2.87
CA LEU A 52 15.16 3.39 -3.67
C LEU A 52 14.59 2.82 -4.97
N LEU A 53 13.43 2.17 -4.91
CA LEU A 53 12.74 1.61 -6.07
C LEU A 53 12.41 2.67 -7.14
N LEU A 54 12.17 3.92 -6.74
CA LEU A 54 11.82 5.01 -7.64
C LEU A 54 13.03 5.79 -8.16
N SER A 55 14.18 5.74 -7.48
CA SER A 55 15.35 6.57 -7.80
C SER A 55 16.51 5.80 -8.41
N GLU A 56 16.65 4.51 -8.14
CA GLU A 56 17.80 3.71 -8.55
C GLU A 56 17.49 2.76 -9.69
N ALA A 57 18.44 2.63 -10.63
CA ALA A 57 18.39 1.58 -11.64
C ALA A 57 18.77 0.24 -11.01
N MET A 58 17.94 -0.79 -11.20
CA MET A 58 18.15 -2.11 -10.60
C MET A 58 17.90 -3.22 -11.61
N SER A 59 18.43 -4.42 -11.34
CA SER A 59 17.97 -5.61 -12.04
C SER A 59 16.53 -5.94 -11.64
N ILE A 60 15.77 -6.59 -12.53
CA ILE A 60 14.40 -7.04 -12.27
C ILE A 60 14.33 -7.88 -10.98
N THR A 61 15.31 -8.74 -10.74
CA THR A 61 15.39 -9.56 -9.53
C THR A 61 15.58 -8.73 -8.26
N THR A 62 16.41 -7.69 -8.31
CA THR A 62 16.61 -6.79 -7.17
C THR A 62 15.35 -5.99 -6.87
N GLU A 63 14.72 -5.46 -7.92
CA GLU A 63 13.47 -4.68 -7.80
C GLU A 63 12.36 -5.50 -7.15
N ILE A 64 12.13 -6.74 -7.62
CA ILE A 64 11.07 -7.59 -7.08
C ILE A 64 11.34 -8.02 -5.64
N LEU A 65 12.60 -8.29 -5.28
CA LEU A 65 12.97 -8.62 -3.90
C LEU A 65 12.74 -7.44 -2.95
N LEU A 66 13.07 -6.21 -3.36
CA LEU A 66 12.80 -5.02 -2.56
C LEU A 66 11.31 -4.70 -2.45
N MET A 67 10.53 -4.91 -3.52
CA MET A 67 9.08 -4.82 -3.49
C MET A 67 8.47 -5.78 -2.44
N PHE A 68 8.94 -7.03 -2.40
CA PHE A 68 8.49 -8.00 -1.38
C PHE A 68 8.98 -7.67 0.03
N ALA A 69 10.20 -7.16 0.18
CA ALA A 69 10.70 -6.71 1.48
C ALA A 69 9.86 -5.56 2.04
N ALA A 70 9.51 -4.58 1.19
CA ALA A 70 8.63 -3.47 1.57
C ALA A 70 7.22 -3.96 1.94
N ARG A 71 6.66 -4.91 1.17
CA ARG A 71 5.38 -5.53 1.49
C ARG A 71 5.41 -6.28 2.82
N GLN A 72 6.45 -7.07 3.08
CA GLN A 72 6.54 -7.85 4.32
C GLN A 72 6.57 -6.93 5.54
N ASP A 73 7.38 -5.87 5.51
CA ASP A 73 7.42 -4.88 6.60
C ASP A 73 6.08 -4.16 6.78
N HIS A 74 5.42 -3.79 5.68
CA HIS A 74 4.09 -3.18 5.72
C HIS A 74 3.02 -4.12 6.30
N LEU A 75 3.06 -5.41 5.94
CA LEU A 75 2.19 -6.42 6.53
C LEU A 75 2.42 -6.54 8.03
N ASP A 76 3.67 -6.68 8.46
CA ASP A 76 3.98 -6.91 9.88
C ASP A 76 3.67 -5.70 10.77
N THR A 77 3.74 -4.48 10.22
CA THR A 77 3.64 -3.24 11.02
C THR A 77 2.30 -2.52 10.90
N VAL A 78 1.53 -2.74 9.83
CA VAL A 78 0.32 -1.96 9.54
C VAL A 78 -0.90 -2.84 9.24
N VAL A 79 -0.76 -3.90 8.44
CA VAL A 79 -1.91 -4.70 7.96
C VAL A 79 -2.22 -5.91 8.84
N GLY A 80 -1.19 -6.62 9.28
CA GLY A 80 -1.24 -7.89 10.01
C GLY A 80 -1.46 -7.88 11.53
N PRO A 81 -1.51 -6.75 12.28
CA PRO A 81 -1.91 -6.80 13.69
C PRO A 81 -3.41 -7.08 13.91
#